data_AF-B8IE51-F1
#
_entry.id   AF-B8IE51-F1
#
_cell.length_a   1.000
_cell.length_b   1.000
_cell.length_c   1.000
_cell.angle_alpha   90.00
_cell.angle_beta   90.00
_cell.angle_gamma   90.00
#
_symmetry.space_group_name_H-M   'P 1'
#
loop_
_entity.id
_entity.type
_entity.pdbx_description
1 polymer ?
#
loop_
_entity_poly.entity_id
_entity_poly.type
_entity_poly.pdbx_seq_one_letter_code
_entity_poly.pdbx_strand_id
1 'polypeptide(L)'
;MAALTLPAGRDNVRRKAAERLAASLAELLCAERYRAEVVVALHCGDTGLSRAGVSDDAVIREARERVYARRREVDEICLELLTPEEHALTPNEEDDMATALQLRLRANEEAEAAPGELSFIEESRREYVLKVHGRGC
;
A
#
# COMPACT_ATOMS: atom_id res chain seq x y z
N MET A 1 -10.75 -35.59 -0.97
CA MET A 1 -10.27 -34.32 -0.40
C MET A 1 -9.22 -33.77 -1.35
N ALA A 2 -9.58 -32.80 -2.19
CA ALA A 2 -8.64 -32.20 -3.13
C ALA A 2 -7.72 -31.27 -2.34
N ALA A 3 -6.43 -31.58 -2.28
CA ALA A 3 -5.42 -30.68 -1.78
C ALA A 3 -5.31 -29.52 -2.78
N LEU A 4 -5.83 -28.35 -2.40
CA LEU A 4 -5.62 -27.10 -3.11
C LEU A 4 -4.13 -26.76 -3.00
N THR A 5 -3.33 -27.20 -3.96
CA THR A 5 -1.97 -26.72 -4.16
C THR A 5 -2.05 -25.24 -4.50
N LEU A 6 -1.78 -24.40 -3.50
CA LEU A 6 -1.57 -22.97 -3.71
C LEU A 6 -0.38 -22.79 -4.69
N PRO A 7 -0.47 -21.87 -5.66
CA PRO A 7 0.63 -21.63 -6.58
C PRO A 7 1.85 -21.13 -5.81
N ALA A 8 3.01 -21.74 -6.03
CA ALA A 8 4.26 -21.53 -5.27
C ALA A 8 4.72 -20.05 -5.14
N GLY A 9 4.23 -19.15 -5.99
CA GLY A 9 4.43 -17.70 -5.85
C GLY A 9 3.71 -17.08 -4.65
N ARG A 10 2.49 -17.55 -4.33
CA ARG A 10 1.66 -17.06 -3.20
C ARG A 10 2.25 -17.48 -1.86
N ASP A 11 2.79 -18.70 -1.78
CA ASP A 11 3.52 -19.17 -0.60
C ASP A 11 4.79 -18.35 -0.35
N ASN A 12 5.46 -17.89 -1.41
CA ASN A 12 6.66 -17.05 -1.27
C ASN A 12 6.38 -15.64 -0.75
N VAL A 13 5.27 -14.99 -1.16
CA VAL A 13 4.89 -13.66 -0.65
C VAL A 13 4.51 -13.75 0.83
N ARG A 14 3.66 -14.72 1.20
CA ARG A 14 3.26 -14.94 2.60
C ARG A 14 4.45 -15.32 3.48
N ARG A 15 5.38 -16.13 2.95
CA ARG A 15 6.63 -16.47 3.66
C ARG A 15 7.49 -15.24 3.91
N LYS A 16 7.68 -14.37 2.91
CA LYS A 16 8.42 -13.10 3.07
C LYS A 16 7.75 -12.16 4.07
N ALA A 17 6.41 -12.06 4.06
CA ALA A 17 5.67 -11.27 5.02
C ALA A 17 5.80 -11.84 6.45
N ALA A 18 5.79 -13.16 6.62
CA ALA A 18 6.04 -13.81 7.91
C ALA A 18 7.49 -13.61 8.42
N GLU A 19 8.48 -13.66 7.53
CA GLU A 19 9.88 -13.34 7.87
C GLU A 19 10.03 -11.88 8.31
N ARG A 20 9.40 -10.94 7.58
CA ARG A 20 9.32 -9.53 7.97
C ARG A 20 8.65 -9.34 9.32
N LEU A 21 7.54 -10.05 9.57
CA LEU A 21 6.84 -9.99 10.86
C LEU A 21 7.76 -10.41 12.01
N ALA A 22 8.50 -11.52 11.85
CA ALA A 22 9.44 -11.99 12.87
C ALA A 22 10.53 -10.95 13.17
N ALA A 23 11.09 -10.31 12.15
CA ALA A 23 12.06 -9.23 12.30
C ALA A 23 11.46 -8.01 13.01
N SER A 24 10.28 -7.55 12.59
CA SER A 24 9.59 -6.40 13.21
C SER A 24 9.19 -6.67 14.66
N LEU A 25 8.81 -7.90 15.01
CA LEU A 25 8.56 -8.30 16.40
C LEU A 25 9.83 -8.22 17.26
N ALA A 26 10.98 -8.64 16.73
CA ALA A 26 12.26 -8.53 17.44
C ALA A 26 12.64 -7.06 17.68
N GLU A 27 12.43 -6.19 16.70
CA GLU A 27 12.66 -4.75 16.83
C GLU A 27 11.71 -4.09 17.83
N LEU A 28 10.43 -4.50 17.85
CA LEU A 28 9.45 -4.05 18.84
C LEU A 28 9.87 -4.46 20.27
N LEU A 29 10.29 -5.71 20.47
CA LEU A 29 10.80 -6.16 21.76
C LEU A 29 12.03 -5.37 22.21
N CYS A 30 12.93 -5.04 21.28
CA CYS A 30 14.08 -4.19 21.55
C CYS A 30 13.65 -2.79 21.99
N ALA A 31 12.69 -2.18 21.30
CA ALA A 31 12.16 -0.87 21.64
C ALA A 31 11.47 -0.85 23.02
N GLU A 32 10.69 -1.88 23.36
CA GLU A 32 10.03 -2.00 24.67
C GLU A 32 11.06 -2.18 25.80
N ARG A 33 12.12 -2.96 25.58
CA ARG A 33 13.23 -3.09 26.54
C ARG A 33 13.94 -1.76 26.76
N TYR A 34 14.31 -1.07 25.68
CA TYR A 34 14.94 0.25 25.77
C TYR A 34 14.07 1.25 26.53
N ARG A 35 12.76 1.28 26.26
CA ARG A 35 11.82 2.12 27.01
C ARG A 35 11.80 1.79 28.49
N ALA A 36 11.79 0.50 28.87
CA ALA A 36 11.83 0.08 30.26
C ALA A 36 13.14 0.50 30.95
N GLU A 37 14.27 0.33 30.27
CA GLU A 37 15.60 0.76 30.75
C GLU A 37 15.63 2.27 31.01
N VAL A 38 15.12 3.08 30.08
CA VAL A 38 15.00 4.54 30.24
C VAL A 38 14.17 4.90 31.47
N VAL A 39 13.01 4.25 31.65
CA VAL A 39 12.13 4.52 32.80
C VAL A 39 12.82 4.18 34.12
N VAL A 40 13.52 3.03 34.18
CA VAL A 40 14.24 2.61 35.39
C VAL A 40 15.41 3.56 35.69
N ALA A 41 16.22 3.89 34.69
CA ALA A 41 17.35 4.79 34.83
C ALA A 41 16.93 6.19 35.32
N LEU A 42 15.86 6.75 34.73
CA LEU A 42 15.30 8.02 35.17
C LEU A 42 14.73 7.93 36.59
N HIS A 43 14.05 6.82 36.95
CA HIS A 43 13.59 6.60 38.32
C HIS A 43 14.74 6.53 39.34
N CYS A 44 15.88 5.96 38.94
CA CYS A 44 17.11 5.91 39.73
C CYS A 44 17.90 7.24 39.74
N GLY A 45 17.45 8.27 39.02
CA GLY A 45 18.09 9.58 38.95
C GLY A 45 19.30 9.65 38.00
N ASP A 46 19.44 8.72 37.06
CA ASP A 46 20.48 8.75 36.03
C ASP A 46 20.15 9.81 34.97
N THR A 47 20.81 10.96 35.08
CA THR A 47 20.68 12.09 34.15
C THR A 47 21.53 11.93 32.89
N GLY A 48 22.37 10.89 32.79
CA GLY A 48 23.23 10.62 31.63
C GLY A 48 22.46 10.25 30.35
N LEU A 49 21.17 9.93 30.48
CA LEU A 49 20.26 9.70 29.35
C LEU A 49 19.81 11.01 28.67
N SER A 50 19.83 12.11 29.42
CA SER A 50 19.43 13.42 28.93
C SER A 50 20.62 14.05 28.20
N ARG A 51 20.55 14.09 26.87
CA ARG A 51 21.51 14.85 26.05
C ARG A 51 21.43 16.32 26.45
N ALA A 52 22.54 17.05 26.35
CA ALA A 52 22.57 18.47 26.70
C ALA A 52 21.40 19.24 26.04
N GLY A 53 20.49 19.78 26.86
CA GLY A 53 19.31 20.52 26.42
C GLY A 53 18.02 19.70 26.22
N VAL A 54 18.03 18.40 26.47
CA VAL A 54 16.84 17.53 26.39
C VAL A 54 16.34 17.23 27.81
N SER A 55 15.06 17.46 28.07
CA SER A 55 14.44 17.10 29.36
C SER A 55 14.16 15.60 29.44
N ASP A 56 14.10 15.06 30.66
CA ASP A 56 13.75 13.66 30.92
C ASP A 56 12.40 13.27 30.29
N ASP A 57 11.43 14.19 30.32
CA ASP A 57 10.13 14.04 29.64
C ASP A 57 10.27 13.83 28.12
N ALA A 58 11.20 14.55 27.48
CA ALA A 58 11.45 14.41 26.05
C ALA A 58 12.11 13.05 25.74
N VAL A 59 12.99 12.55 26.62
CA VAL A 59 13.59 11.21 26.49
C VAL A 59 12.54 10.11 26.63
N ILE A 60 11.64 10.21 27.63
CA ILE A 60 10.54 9.26 27.81
C ILE A 60 9.60 9.28 26.60
N ARG A 61 9.27 10.47 26.10
CA ARG A 61 8.40 10.64 24.93
C ARG A 61 9.02 10.00 23.69
N GLU A 62 10.32 10.20 23.45
CA GLU A 62 11.04 9.58 22.34
C GLU A 62 11.02 8.05 22.44
N ALA A 63 11.35 7.49 23.60
CA ALA A 63 11.34 6.05 23.82
C ALA A 63 9.95 5.45 23.58
N ARG A 64 8.90 6.16 24.03
CA ARG A 64 7.50 5.78 23.79
C ARG A 64 7.11 5.86 22.31
N GLU A 65 7.49 6.92 21.60
CA GLU A 65 7.21 7.10 20.17
C GLU A 65 7.86 6.00 19.32
N ARG A 66 9.08 5.58 19.67
CA ARG A 66 9.74 4.44 19.02
C ARG A 66 8.94 3.15 19.17
N VAL A 67 8.43 2.84 20.37
CA VAL A 67 7.57 1.67 20.59
C VAL A 67 6.31 1.73 19.73
N TYR A 68 5.64 2.88 19.68
CA TYR A 68 4.42 3.03 18.89
C TYR A 68 4.69 2.88 17.39
N ALA A 69 5.79 3.42 16.87
CA ALA A 69 6.20 3.23 15.49
C ALA A 69 6.37 1.73 15.16
N ARG A 70 7.08 0.98 16.02
CA ARG A 70 7.28 -0.47 15.82
C ARG A 70 6.00 -1.27 15.95
N ARG A 71 5.11 -0.91 16.88
CA ARG A 71 3.79 -1.55 17.00
C ARG A 71 2.98 -1.35 15.73
N ARG A 72 2.98 -0.14 15.18
CA ARG A 72 2.27 0.20 13.94
C ARG A 72 2.78 -0.62 12.74
N GLU A 73 4.09 -0.76 12.60
CA GLU A 73 4.70 -1.62 11.56
C GLU A 73 4.26 -3.08 11.70
N VAL A 74 4.24 -3.61 12.93
CA VAL A 74 3.77 -4.99 13.21
C VAL A 74 2.29 -5.12 12.84
N ASP A 75 1.46 -4.16 13.21
CA ASP A 75 0.02 -4.17 12.92
C ASP A 75 -0.22 -4.12 11.40
N GLU A 76 0.53 -3.30 10.65
CA GLU A 76 0.47 -3.23 9.19
C GLU A 76 0.83 -4.57 8.52
N ILE A 77 1.87 -5.26 9.01
CA ILE A 77 2.24 -6.58 8.48
C ILE A 77 1.20 -7.64 8.87
N CYS A 78 0.63 -7.58 10.08
CA CYS A 78 -0.46 -8.47 10.48
C CYS A 78 -1.69 -8.27 9.58
N LEU A 79 -2.02 -7.01 9.26
CA LEU A 79 -3.09 -6.69 8.33
C LEU A 79 -2.77 -7.24 6.92
N GLU A 80 -1.56 -7.06 6.40
CA GLU A 80 -1.12 -7.65 5.11
C GLU A 80 -1.32 -9.19 5.08
N LEU A 81 -1.07 -9.87 6.20
CA LEU A 81 -1.25 -11.31 6.33
C LEU A 81 -2.71 -11.75 6.51
N LEU A 82 -3.55 -10.90 7.12
CA LEU A 82 -4.95 -11.18 7.45
C LEU A 82 -5.92 -10.73 6.37
N THR A 83 -5.57 -9.74 5.55
CA THR A 83 -6.41 -9.29 4.44
C THR A 83 -6.65 -10.47 3.50
N PRO A 84 -7.91 -10.91 3.32
CA PRO A 84 -8.26 -11.73 2.17
C PRO A 84 -7.78 -10.99 0.93
N GLU A 85 -7.27 -11.71 -0.06
CA GLU A 85 -6.87 -11.11 -1.33
C GLU A 85 -8.13 -10.55 -2.02
N GLU A 86 -8.64 -9.38 -1.61
CA GLU A 86 -9.76 -8.66 -2.27
C GLU A 86 -9.41 -8.26 -3.71
N HIS A 87 -8.18 -8.52 -4.14
CA HIS A 87 -7.67 -8.33 -5.50
C HIS A 87 -7.27 -9.63 -6.19
N ALA A 88 -7.41 -10.79 -5.53
CA ALA A 88 -7.40 -12.04 -6.27
C ALA A 88 -8.74 -12.14 -6.98
N LEU A 89 -8.72 -11.77 -8.26
CA LEU A 89 -9.80 -12.11 -9.17
C LEU A 89 -10.10 -13.59 -8.94
N THR A 90 -11.33 -13.88 -8.56
CA THR A 90 -11.80 -15.26 -8.59
C THR A 90 -11.64 -15.77 -10.04
N PRO A 91 -11.44 -17.07 -10.28
CA PRO A 91 -11.19 -17.58 -11.64
C PRO A 91 -12.21 -17.11 -12.68
N ASN A 92 -13.45 -16.87 -12.26
CA ASN A 92 -14.50 -16.31 -13.10
C ASN A 92 -14.24 -14.84 -13.50
N GLU A 93 -13.72 -14.03 -12.59
CA GLU A 93 -13.41 -12.62 -12.81
C GLU A 93 -12.14 -12.43 -13.65
N GLU A 94 -11.17 -13.35 -13.60
CA GLU A 94 -9.99 -13.34 -14.49
C GLU A 94 -10.39 -13.55 -15.95
N ASP A 95 -11.25 -14.55 -16.20
CA ASP A 95 -11.75 -14.86 -17.55
C ASP A 95 -12.65 -13.72 -18.08
N ASP A 96 -13.49 -13.12 -17.23
CA ASP A 96 -14.32 -11.96 -17.58
C ASP A 96 -13.48 -10.72 -17.91
N MET A 97 -12.42 -10.45 -17.14
CA MET A 97 -11.48 -9.36 -17.38
C MET A 97 -10.65 -9.59 -18.65
N ALA A 98 -10.17 -10.82 -18.87
CA ALA A 98 -9.43 -11.18 -20.08
C ALA A 98 -10.31 -11.02 -21.33
N THR A 99 -11.58 -11.43 -21.23
CA THR A 99 -12.57 -11.26 -22.29
C THR A 99 -12.87 -9.77 -22.54
N ALA A 100 -13.07 -8.98 -21.49
CA ALA A 100 -13.30 -7.54 -21.60
C ALA A 100 -12.11 -6.81 -22.23
N LEU A 101 -10.88 -7.19 -21.88
CA LEU A 101 -9.65 -6.64 -22.46
C LEU A 101 -9.51 -7.02 -23.94
N GLN A 102 -9.76 -8.28 -24.31
CA GLN A 102 -9.72 -8.73 -25.70
C GLN A 102 -10.76 -8.02 -26.57
N LEU A 103 -11.98 -7.83 -26.05
CA LEU A 103 -13.02 -7.06 -26.74
C LEU A 103 -12.60 -5.61 -26.99
N ARG A 104 -11.94 -4.98 -26.01
CA ARG A 104 -11.41 -3.62 -26.16
C ARG A 104 -10.29 -3.52 -27.18
N LEU A 105 -9.38 -4.50 -27.19
CA LEU A 105 -8.27 -4.51 -28.15
C LEU A 105 -8.80 -4.68 -29.58
N ARG A 106 -9.76 -5.59 -29.81
CA ARG A 106 -10.41 -5.73 -31.11
C ARG A 106 -11.14 -4.48 -31.56
N ALA A 107 -11.88 -3.82 -30.66
CA ALA A 107 -12.56 -2.56 -30.98
C ALA A 107 -11.58 -1.44 -31.35
N ASN A 108 -10.40 -1.40 -30.74
CA ASN A 108 -9.34 -0.46 -31.11
C ASN A 108 -8.72 -0.79 -32.47
N GLU A 109 -8.46 -2.07 -32.77
CA GLU A 109 -7.94 -2.52 -34.06
C GLU A 109 -8.93 -2.23 -35.20
N GLU A 110 -10.23 -2.41 -34.97
CA GLU A 110 -11.29 -2.06 -35.92
C GLU A 110 -11.39 -0.54 -36.15
N ALA A 111 -11.22 0.26 -35.10
CA ALA A 111 -11.17 1.72 -35.20
C ALA A 111 -9.93 2.24 -35.95
N GLU A 112 -8.79 1.56 -35.81
CA GLU A 112 -7.58 1.84 -36.60
C GLU A 112 -7.71 1.39 -38.06
N ALA A 113 -8.46 0.32 -38.34
CA ALA A 113 -8.70 -0.21 -39.68
C ALA A 113 -9.76 0.56 -40.49
N ALA A 114 -10.61 1.37 -39.83
CA ALA A 114 -11.61 2.22 -40.47
C ALA A 114 -11.28 3.73 -40.31
N PRO A 115 -10.28 4.28 -41.04
CA PRO A 115 -9.84 5.67 -40.88
C PRO A 115 -10.82 6.73 -41.42
N GLY A 116 -12.08 6.36 -41.69
CA GLY A 116 -13.04 7.20 -42.43
C GLY A 116 -14.13 7.90 -41.61
N GLU A 117 -14.44 7.47 -40.39
CA GLU A 117 -15.64 7.96 -39.67
C GLU A 117 -15.34 8.88 -38.48
N LEU A 118 -14.07 9.00 -38.07
CA LEU A 118 -13.68 9.87 -36.95
C LEU A 118 -13.67 11.37 -37.31
N SER A 119 -13.63 11.72 -38.61
CA SER A 119 -13.57 13.14 -39.01
C SER A 119 -14.85 13.90 -38.64
N PHE A 120 -16.02 13.26 -38.68
CA PHE A 120 -17.30 13.94 -38.44
C PHE A 120 -17.53 14.23 -36.95
N ILE A 121 -17.13 13.32 -36.06
CA ILE A 121 -17.30 13.48 -34.60
C ILE A 121 -16.28 14.49 -34.06
N GLU A 122 -15.06 14.50 -34.59
CA GLU A 122 -14.02 15.46 -34.20
C GLU A 122 -14.30 16.88 -34.75
N GLU A 123 -14.81 17.00 -35.99
CA GLU A 123 -15.25 18.29 -36.53
C GLU A 123 -16.47 18.84 -35.79
N SER A 124 -17.46 17.99 -35.48
CA SER A 124 -18.65 18.40 -34.71
C SER A 124 -18.28 18.85 -33.29
N ARG A 125 -17.29 18.22 -32.65
CA ARG A 125 -16.76 18.66 -31.34
C ARG A 125 -16.05 20.01 -31.43
N ARG A 126 -15.23 20.24 -32.46
CA ARG A 126 -14.58 21.55 -32.68
C ARG A 126 -15.61 22.67 -32.90
N GLU A 127 -16.66 22.41 -33.69
CA GLU A 127 -17.71 23.39 -33.97
C GLU A 127 -18.55 23.71 -32.71
N TYR A 128 -18.85 22.71 -31.88
CA TYR A 128 -19.56 22.90 -30.62
C TYR A 128 -18.75 23.70 -29.60
N VAL A 129 -17.44 23.42 -29.47
CA VAL A 129 -16.54 24.16 -28.58
C VAL A 129 -16.41 25.62 -29.02
N LEU A 130 -16.34 25.90 -30.33
CA LEU A 130 -16.33 27.27 -30.86
C LEU A 130 -17.66 28.02 -30.61
N LYS A 131 -18.81 27.34 -30.71
CA LYS A 131 -20.13 27.95 -30.41
C LYS A 131 -20.34 28.23 -28.93
N VAL A 132 -19.85 27.36 -28.04
CA VAL A 132 -20.04 27.48 -26.59
C VAL A 132 -19.02 28.41 -25.93
N HIS A 133 -17.78 28.45 -26.44
CA HIS A 133 -16.68 29.22 -25.82
C HIS A 133 -16.14 30.37 -26.68
N GLY A 134 -16.62 30.55 -27.92
CA GLY A 134 -16.17 31.61 -28.84
C GLY A 134 -16.96 32.93 -28.78
N ARG A 135 -18.03 33.03 -27.96
CA ARG A 135 -18.70 34.33 -27.69
C ARG A 135 -18.10 34.98 -26.45
N GLY A 136 -16.92 35.55 -26.63
CA GLY A 136 -16.18 36.25 -25.60
C GLY A 136 -15.13 37.19 -26.17
N CYS A 137 -15.53 38.02 -27.13
CA CYS A 137 -14.97 39.34 -27.43
C CYS A 137 -16.15 40.29 -27.67
#